data_AF-A0A7S3MW48-F1
#
_entry.id   AF-A0A7S3MW48-F1
#
_cell.length_a   1.000
_cell.length_b   1.000
_cell.length_c   1.000
_cell.angle_alpha   90.00
_cell.angle_beta   90.00
_cell.angle_gamma   90.00
#
_symmetry.space_group_name_H-M   'P 1'
#
loop_
_entity.id
_entity.type
_entity.pdbx_description
1 polymer ?
#
loop_
_entity_poly.entity_id
_entity_poly.type
_entity_poly.pdbx_seq_one_letter_code
_entity_poly.pdbx_strand_id
1 'polypeptide(L)'
;MITGLLGGAPCTGVLVRTSVNISSGATDKVSQFVNAIVVLAVVVILLPVFSFIPMPVIAAILIVSSIRLIPLKMMGYFYEVDAFDLGILLFTTFVCVFMDGALGLIAGSFISMLRNAVNTTHGLVHFHKCEVNGKLCLKAELEGNLNFINAQDVEVHIISQ
;
A
#
# COMPACT_ATOMS: atom_id res chain seq x y z
N MET A 1 -22.48 5.09 -5.05
CA MET A 1 -23.82 4.78 -5.61
C MET A 1 -24.51 6.04 -6.11
N ILE A 2 -24.69 7.07 -5.27
CA ILE A 2 -25.35 8.33 -5.68
C ILE A 2 -24.63 9.01 -6.86
N THR A 3 -23.30 9.07 -6.86
CA THR A 3 -22.52 9.64 -7.97
C THR A 3 -22.74 8.89 -9.28
N GLY A 4 -22.74 7.56 -9.27
CA GLY A 4 -22.99 6.73 -10.45
C GLY A 4 -24.42 6.90 -11.00
N LEU A 5 -25.42 7.05 -10.13
CA LEU A 5 -26.80 7.34 -10.55
C LEU A 5 -26.92 8.71 -11.23
N LEU A 6 -26.11 9.67 -10.80
CA LEU A 6 -26.03 11.02 -11.37
C LEU A 6 -25.04 11.13 -12.56
N GLY A 7 -24.52 10.01 -13.07
CA GLY A 7 -23.59 9.99 -14.22
C GLY A 7 -22.14 10.38 -13.90
N GLY A 8 -21.76 10.41 -12.62
CA GLY A 8 -20.41 10.74 -12.17
C GLY A 8 -19.44 9.56 -12.19
N ALA A 9 -18.16 9.85 -12.42
CA ALA A 9 -17.06 8.90 -12.34
C ALA A 9 -16.80 8.43 -10.88
N PRO A 10 -16.17 7.25 -10.67
CA PRO A 10 -15.79 6.80 -9.35
C PRO A 10 -14.84 7.81 -8.69
N CYS A 11 -15.20 8.27 -7.49
CA CYS A 11 -14.38 9.21 -6.73
C CYS A 11 -13.32 8.44 -5.92
N THR A 12 -12.05 8.65 -6.22
CA THR A 12 -10.94 8.18 -5.39
C THR A 12 -10.49 9.28 -4.42
N GLY A 13 -10.03 8.88 -3.23
CA GLY A 13 -9.49 9.82 -2.25
C GLY A 13 -8.19 10.43 -2.75
N VAL A 14 -8.13 11.76 -2.89
CA VAL A 14 -6.91 12.45 -3.32
C VAL A 14 -6.06 12.82 -2.10
N LEU A 15 -5.06 11.99 -1.82
CA LEU A 15 -4.15 12.13 -0.66
C LEU A 15 -3.54 13.53 -0.55
N VAL A 16 -3.17 14.14 -1.68
CA VAL A 16 -2.54 15.47 -1.73
C VAL A 16 -3.46 16.57 -1.18
N ARG A 17 -4.78 16.49 -1.41
CA ARG A 17 -5.71 17.51 -0.89
C ARG A 17 -5.92 17.34 0.60
N THR A 18 -5.96 16.08 1.06
CA THR A 18 -6.11 15.76 2.48
C THR A 18 -4.89 16.21 3.27
N SER A 19 -3.67 16.03 2.75
CA SER A 19 -2.45 16.47 3.44
C SER A 19 -2.39 18.00 3.57
N VAL A 20 -2.76 18.75 2.52
CA VAL A 20 -2.86 20.21 2.59
C VAL A 20 -3.94 20.64 3.59
N ASN A 21 -5.11 19.98 3.57
CA ASN A 21 -6.20 20.30 4.49
C ASN A 21 -5.80 20.09 5.96
N ILE A 22 -5.09 19.00 6.28
CA ILE A 22 -4.56 18.74 7.63
C ILE A 22 -3.51 19.78 8.01
N SER A 23 -2.58 20.11 7.11
CA SER A 23 -1.56 21.15 7.35
C SER A 23 -2.16 22.54 7.56
N SER A 24 -3.33 22.82 7.00
CA SER A 24 -4.10 24.06 7.24
C SER A 24 -4.87 24.06 8.56
N GLY A 25 -4.69 23.03 9.42
CA GLY A 25 -5.33 22.94 10.73
C GLY A 25 -6.80 22.50 10.69
N ALA A 26 -7.27 21.93 9.58
CA ALA A 26 -8.65 21.46 9.48
C ALA A 26 -8.82 20.08 10.14
N THR A 27 -9.61 20.04 11.21
CA THR A 27 -9.87 18.83 12.00
C THR A 27 -11.23 18.18 11.67
N ASP A 28 -12.17 18.97 11.16
CA ASP A 28 -13.57 18.56 10.96
C ASP A 28 -13.93 18.22 9.51
N LYS A 29 -14.92 17.34 9.34
CA LYS A 29 -15.51 16.97 8.03
C LYS A 29 -16.15 18.16 7.31
N VAL A 30 -16.46 19.24 8.04
CA VAL A 30 -17.04 20.48 7.51
C VAL A 30 -16.10 21.12 6.47
N SER A 31 -14.78 21.05 6.66
CA SER A 31 -13.81 21.61 5.70
C SER A 31 -13.96 20.99 4.30
N GLN A 32 -14.14 19.66 4.24
CA GLN A 32 -14.32 18.97 2.96
C GLN A 32 -15.65 19.34 2.29
N PHE A 33 -16.71 19.55 3.08
CA PHE A 33 -18.01 19.96 2.56
C PHE A 33 -17.97 21.39 1.98
N VAL A 34 -17.34 22.32 2.69
CA VAL A 34 -17.12 23.69 2.20
C VAL A 34 -16.28 23.67 0.92
N ASN A 35 -15.18 22.91 0.90
CA ASN A 35 -14.37 22.76 -0.31
C ASN A 35 -15.18 22.19 -1.50
N ALA A 36 -16.06 21.21 -1.26
CA ALA A 36 -16.91 20.66 -2.32
C ALA A 36 -17.90 21.72 -2.88
N ILE A 37 -18.52 22.52 -2.01
CA ILE A 37 -19.40 23.62 -2.44
C ILE A 37 -18.63 24.69 -3.22
N VAL A 38 -17.43 25.07 -2.74
CA VAL A 38 -16.59 26.06 -3.41
C VAL A 38 -16.18 25.55 -4.80
N VAL A 39 -15.73 24.30 -4.91
CA VAL A 39 -15.38 23.70 -6.20
C VAL A 39 -16.60 23.65 -7.13
N LEU A 40 -17.79 23.30 -6.62
CA LEU A 40 -19.03 23.31 -7.41
C LEU A 40 -19.33 24.72 -7.95
N ALA A 41 -19.25 25.74 -7.11
CA ALA A 41 -19.49 27.14 -7.49
C ALA A 41 -18.47 27.61 -8.54
N VAL A 42 -17.19 27.31 -8.31
CA VAL A 42 -16.11 27.64 -9.25
C VAL A 42 -16.33 26.95 -10.60
N VAL A 43 -16.67 25.66 -10.61
CA VAL A 43 -16.90 24.93 -11.87
C VAL A 43 -18.07 25.52 -12.64
N VAL A 44 -19.20 25.84 -11.99
CA VAL A 44 -20.37 26.42 -12.68
C VAL A 44 -20.08 27.80 -13.25
N ILE A 45 -19.37 28.66 -12.51
CA ILE A 45 -19.09 30.04 -12.94
C ILE A 45 -17.95 30.08 -13.97
N LEU A 46 -16.91 29.28 -13.76
CA LEU A 46 -15.65 29.37 -14.50
C LEU A 46 -15.58 28.41 -15.68
N LEU A 47 -16.53 27.47 -15.83
CA LEU A 47 -16.65 26.57 -17.00
C LEU A 47 -16.38 27.24 -18.36
N PRO A 48 -16.95 28.43 -18.68
CA PRO A 48 -16.69 29.08 -19.97
C PRO A 48 -15.22 29.52 -20.15
N VAL A 49 -14.51 29.80 -19.05
CA VAL A 49 -13.10 30.20 -19.07
C VAL A 49 -12.17 29.00 -19.26
N PHE A 50 -12.56 27.81 -18.78
CA PHE A 50 -11.75 26.58 -18.93
C PHE A 50 -11.49 26.22 -20.40
N SER A 51 -12.35 26.64 -21.34
CA SER A 51 -12.14 26.42 -22.78
C SER A 51 -10.94 27.18 -23.36
N PHE A 52 -10.42 28.19 -22.65
CA PHE A 52 -9.24 28.95 -23.09
C PHE A 52 -7.92 28.37 -22.55
N ILE A 53 -7.97 27.31 -21.74
CA ILE A 53 -6.76 26.71 -21.16
C ILE A 53 -5.99 25.99 -22.28
N PRO A 54 -4.75 26.41 -22.59
CA PRO A 54 -3.96 25.76 -23.63
C PRO A 54 -3.50 24.39 -23.15
N MET A 55 -3.52 23.39 -24.06
CA MET A 55 -3.13 22.00 -23.75
C MET A 55 -1.77 21.83 -23.04
N PRO A 56 -0.73 22.63 -23.34
CA PRO A 56 0.56 22.52 -22.64
C PRO A 56 0.46 22.71 -21.13
N VAL A 57 -0.47 23.56 -20.65
CA VAL A 57 -0.65 23.81 -19.22
C VAL A 57 -1.21 22.57 -18.53
N ILE A 58 -2.20 21.92 -19.14
CA ILE A 58 -2.81 20.71 -18.59
C ILE A 58 -1.78 19.57 -18.58
N ALA A 59 -1.00 19.41 -19.66
CA ALA A 59 0.06 18.41 -19.74
C ALA A 59 1.13 18.63 -18.65
N ALA A 60 1.57 19.88 -18.44
CA ALA A 60 2.53 20.21 -17.40
C ALA A 60 2.01 19.87 -15.99
N ILE A 61 0.73 20.18 -15.70
CA ILE A 61 0.10 19.85 -14.42
C ILE A 61 0.07 18.34 -14.20
N LEU A 62 -0.29 17.56 -15.23
CA LEU A 62 -0.32 16.10 -15.14
C LEU A 62 1.07 15.50 -14.90
N ILE A 63 2.10 15.94 -15.63
CA ILE A 63 3.47 15.45 -15.45
C ILE A 63 3.95 15.75 -14.02
N VAL A 64 3.78 16.98 -13.54
CA VAL A 64 4.18 17.37 -12.18
C VAL A 64 3.42 16.56 -11.12
N SER A 65 2.13 16.32 -11.32
CA SER A 65 1.32 15.52 -10.41
C SER A 65 1.76 14.05 -10.39
N SER A 66 2.05 13.46 -11.55
CA SER A 66 2.50 12.07 -11.67
C SER A 66 3.85 11.85 -10.99
N ILE A 67 4.81 12.77 -11.18
CA ILE A 67 6.13 12.68 -10.54
C ILE A 67 6.01 12.75 -9.02
N ARG A 68 5.12 13.60 -8.49
CA ARG A 68 4.87 13.71 -7.04
C ARG A 68 4.27 12.45 -6.42
N LEU A 69 3.64 11.59 -7.21
CA LEU A 69 3.01 10.36 -6.72
C LEU A 69 4.04 9.22 -6.54
N ILE A 70 5.21 9.30 -7.19
CA ILE A 70 6.23 8.24 -7.15
C ILE A 70 7.01 8.32 -5.82
N PRO A 71 6.91 7.33 -4.92
CA PRO A 71 7.59 7.36 -3.63
C PRO A 71 9.03 6.84 -3.77
N LEU A 72 9.92 7.65 -4.37
CA LEU A 72 11.32 7.27 -4.62
C LEU A 72 12.08 6.81 -3.36
N LYS A 73 11.75 7.39 -2.20
CA LYS A 73 12.37 7.03 -0.91
C LYS A 73 12.01 5.62 -0.45
N MET A 74 10.78 5.18 -0.72
CA MET A 74 10.33 3.83 -0.34
C MET A 74 11.05 2.75 -1.14
N MET A 75 11.41 3.05 -2.40
CA MET A 75 12.11 2.10 -3.25
C MET A 75 13.52 1.77 -2.71
N GLY A 76 14.23 2.75 -2.15
CA GLY A 76 15.51 2.52 -1.48
C GLY A 76 15.38 1.65 -0.22
N TYR A 77 14.33 1.87 0.57
CA TYR A 77 14.06 1.05 1.75
C TYR A 77 13.76 -0.42 1.38
N PHE A 78 12.98 -0.67 0.33
CA PHE A 78 12.70 -2.04 -0.12
C PHE A 78 13.96 -2.79 -0.55
N TYR A 79 14.94 -2.11 -1.15
CA TYR A 79 16.20 -2.76 -1.53
C TYR A 79 17.01 -3.23 -0.32
N GLU A 80 16.99 -2.47 0.78
CA GLU A 80 17.75 -2.77 1.99
C GLU A 80 17.08 -3.86 2.85
N VAL A 81 15.75 -3.94 2.81
CA VAL A 81 14.99 -4.96 3.54
C VAL A 81 14.94 -6.29 2.79
N ASP A 82 14.53 -6.28 1.51
CA ASP A 82 14.37 -7.50 0.74
C ASP A 82 14.36 -7.25 -0.78
N ALA A 83 15.39 -7.73 -1.48
CA ALA A 83 15.54 -7.56 -2.92
C ALA A 83 14.41 -8.21 -3.75
N PHE A 84 13.73 -9.25 -3.24
CA PHE A 84 12.62 -9.89 -3.95
C PHE A 84 11.34 -9.06 -3.91
N ASP A 85 11.06 -8.33 -2.83
CA ASP A 85 9.90 -7.42 -2.78
C ASP A 85 10.05 -6.27 -3.78
N LEU A 86 11.29 -5.78 -3.96
CA LEU A 86 11.61 -4.84 -5.02
C LEU A 86 11.38 -5.44 -6.41
N GLY A 87 11.74 -6.72 -6.61
CA GLY A 87 11.47 -7.46 -7.84
C GLY A 87 9.98 -7.54 -8.18
N ILE A 88 9.12 -7.83 -7.18
CA ILE A 88 7.66 -7.87 -7.36
C ILE A 88 7.11 -6.48 -7.70
N LEU A 89 7.60 -5.44 -7.02
CA LEU A 89 7.19 -4.06 -7.28
C LEU A 89 7.56 -3.62 -8.71
N LEU A 90 8.77 -3.92 -9.17
CA LEU A 90 9.19 -3.63 -10.54
C LEU A 90 8.39 -4.43 -11.57
N PHE A 91 8.17 -5.72 -11.32
CA PHE A 91 7.35 -6.57 -12.18
C PHE A 91 5.92 -6.03 -12.30
N THR A 92 5.28 -5.73 -11.18
CA THR A 92 3.92 -5.18 -11.14
C THR A 92 3.84 -3.84 -11.89
N THR A 93 4.83 -2.96 -11.66
CA THR A 93 4.92 -1.67 -12.36
C THR A 93 5.06 -1.86 -13.87
N PHE A 94 5.92 -2.80 -14.29
CA PHE A 94 6.11 -3.11 -15.70
C PHE A 94 4.81 -3.61 -16.34
N VAL A 95 4.11 -4.55 -15.71
CA VAL A 95 2.82 -5.06 -16.21
C VAL A 95 1.78 -3.94 -16.29
N CYS A 96 1.69 -3.05 -15.29
CA CYS A 96 0.78 -1.91 -15.32
C CYS A 96 1.03 -0.94 -16.50
N VAL A 97 2.30 -0.74 -16.88
CA VAL A 97 2.68 0.18 -17.96
C VAL A 97 2.44 -0.41 -19.35
N PHE A 98 2.73 -1.71 -19.53
CA PHE A 98 2.66 -2.35 -20.86
C PHE A 98 1.33 -3.02 -21.19
N MET A 99 0.57 -3.46 -20.17
CA MET A 99 -0.69 -4.20 -20.36
C MET A 99 -1.87 -3.36 -19.90
N ASP A 100 -2.14 -3.39 -18.59
CA ASP A 100 -3.24 -2.69 -17.96
C ASP A 100 -3.02 -2.62 -16.44
N GLY A 101 -3.50 -1.54 -15.82
CA GLY A 101 -3.36 -1.32 -14.38
C GLY A 101 -4.12 -2.35 -13.52
N ALA A 102 -5.27 -2.84 -13.97
CA ALA A 102 -6.04 -3.85 -13.25
C ALA A 102 -5.36 -5.23 -13.33
N LEU A 103 -4.87 -5.61 -14.51
CA LEU A 103 -4.11 -6.86 -14.69
C LEU A 103 -2.82 -6.84 -13.86
N GLY A 104 -2.08 -5.73 -13.88
CA GLY A 104 -0.88 -5.56 -13.07
C GLY A 104 -1.18 -5.68 -11.57
N LEU A 105 -2.24 -5.04 -11.08
CA LEU A 105 -2.66 -5.14 -9.68
C LEU A 105 -3.00 -6.58 -9.27
N ILE A 106 -3.74 -7.32 -10.10
CA ILE A 106 -4.10 -8.72 -9.83
C ILE A 106 -2.86 -9.61 -9.83
N ALA A 107 -2.00 -9.51 -10.84
CA ALA A 107 -0.80 -10.33 -10.94
C ALA A 107 0.18 -10.04 -9.79
N GLY A 108 0.43 -8.76 -9.50
CA GLY A 108 1.30 -8.33 -8.42
C GLY A 108 0.82 -8.79 -7.05
N SER A 109 -0.46 -8.57 -6.74
CA SER A 109 -1.04 -9.02 -5.46
C SER A 109 -0.99 -10.54 -5.30
N PHE A 110 -1.21 -11.31 -6.36
CA PHE A 110 -1.12 -12.76 -6.34
C PHE A 110 0.29 -13.24 -6.01
N ILE A 111 1.31 -12.66 -6.67
CA ILE A 111 2.72 -12.99 -6.40
C ILE A 111 3.12 -12.60 -4.98
N SER A 112 2.73 -11.41 -4.51
CA SER A 112 2.97 -10.98 -3.12
C SER A 112 2.32 -11.91 -2.10
N MET A 113 1.10 -12.38 -2.37
CA MET A 113 0.40 -13.30 -1.47
C MET A 113 1.09 -14.67 -1.39
N LEU A 114 1.52 -15.22 -2.54
CA LEU A 114 2.28 -16.47 -2.58
C LEU A 114 3.60 -16.34 -1.83
N ARG A 115 4.31 -15.24 -2.03
CA ARG A 115 5.58 -14.98 -1.33
C ARG A 115 5.39 -14.88 0.18
N ASN A 116 4.38 -14.14 0.62
CA ASN A 116 4.07 -14.03 2.05
C ASN A 116 3.73 -15.39 2.66
N ALA A 117 3.00 -16.24 1.94
CA ALA A 117 2.70 -17.61 2.37
C ALA A 117 3.98 -18.45 2.53
N VAL A 118 4.96 -18.34 1.62
CA VAL A 118 6.24 -19.04 1.72
C VAL A 118 7.12 -18.49 2.85
N ASN A 119 7.20 -17.17 3.00
CA ASN A 119 8.03 -16.53 4.04
C ASN A 119 7.47 -16.80 5.45
N THR A 120 6.15 -16.97 5.60
CA THR A 120 5.52 -17.36 6.87
C THR A 120 5.88 -18.79 7.31
N THR A 121 6.34 -19.64 6.39
CA THR A 121 6.68 -21.04 6.67
C THR A 121 7.97 -21.19 7.48
N HIS A 122 8.91 -20.24 7.41
CA HIS A 122 10.13 -20.29 8.21
C HIS A 122 9.89 -19.69 9.61
N GLY A 123 9.20 -20.45 10.47
CA GLY A 123 9.08 -20.13 11.90
C GLY A 123 10.45 -20.17 12.59
N LEU A 124 10.93 -19.02 13.04
CA LEU A 124 12.14 -18.89 13.84
C LEU A 124 11.85 -19.43 15.26
N VAL A 125 12.21 -20.69 15.52
CA VAL A 125 12.19 -21.25 16.87
C VAL A 125 13.53 -20.96 17.54
N HIS A 126 13.59 -19.93 18.37
CA HIS A 126 14.76 -19.66 19.21
C HIS A 126 14.61 -20.40 20.56
N PHE A 127 15.43 -21.41 20.77
CA PHE A 127 15.44 -22.20 22.01
C PHE A 127 16.34 -21.55 23.08
N HIS A 128 15.76 -21.10 24.19
CA HIS A 128 16.49 -20.63 25.36
C HIS A 128 16.58 -21.76 26.41
N LYS A 129 17.79 -22.26 26.69
CA LYS A 129 18.00 -23.18 27.84
C LYS A 129 17.89 -22.39 29.14
N CYS A 130 16.92 -22.69 29.99
CA CYS A 130 16.75 -22.06 31.31
C CYS A 130 16.70 -23.13 32.40
N GLU A 131 17.73 -23.14 33.25
CA GLU A 131 17.79 -24.03 34.41
C GLU A 131 17.04 -23.39 35.59
N VAL A 132 15.89 -23.95 35.95
CA VAL A 132 15.09 -23.50 37.10
C VAL A 132 14.86 -24.70 38.02
N ASN A 133 15.36 -24.60 39.25
CA ASN A 133 15.06 -25.52 40.36
C ASN A 133 15.66 -26.95 40.23
N GLY A 134 16.92 -27.07 39.81
CA GLY A 134 17.65 -28.36 39.80
C GLY A 134 17.10 -29.39 38.80
N LYS A 135 16.27 -28.97 37.86
CA LYS A 135 15.80 -29.76 36.71
C LYS A 135 16.10 -28.98 35.43
N LEU A 136 16.72 -29.65 34.47
CA LEU A 136 17.02 -29.11 33.15
C LEU A 136 15.69 -28.85 32.43
N CYS A 137 15.32 -27.58 32.23
CA CYS A 137 14.14 -27.21 31.47
C CYS A 137 14.57 -26.51 30.17
N LEU A 138 14.09 -27.04 29.04
CA LEU A 138 14.20 -26.40 27.73
C LEU A 138 13.03 -25.44 27.59
N LYS A 139 13.30 -24.13 27.48
CA LYS A 139 12.27 -23.11 27.22
C LYS A 139 12.34 -22.73 25.74
N ALA A 140 11.44 -23.29 24.94
CA ALA A 140 11.25 -22.84 23.56
C ALA A 140 10.39 -21.56 23.58
N GLU A 141 10.94 -20.44 23.12
CA GLU A 141 10.19 -19.21 22.92
C GLU A 141 9.91 -19.08 21.42
N LEU A 142 8.65 -19.30 21.04
CA LEU A 142 8.17 -19.19 19.67
C LEU A 142 8.01 -17.69 19.34
N GLU A 143 8.98 -17.10 18.68
CA GLU A 143 8.82 -15.78 18.05
C GLU A 143 8.21 -15.96 16.66
N GLY A 144 6.89 -15.98 16.57
CA GLY A 144 6.18 -16.07 15.30
C GLY A 144 4.71 -16.43 15.43
N ASN A 145 4.00 -16.41 14.30
CA ASN A 145 2.61 -16.81 14.23
C ASN A 145 2.50 -18.31 13.86
N LEU A 146 1.80 -19.09 14.69
CA LEU A 146 1.56 -20.51 14.46
C LEU A 146 0.38 -20.68 13.52
N ASN A 147 0.66 -20.91 12.24
CA ASN A 147 -0.35 -21.19 11.22
C ASN A 147 -0.36 -22.66 10.84
N PHE A 148 -1.51 -23.13 10.31
CA PHE A 148 -1.70 -24.52 9.81
C PHE A 148 -0.58 -25.00 8.86
N ILE A 149 0.06 -24.08 8.15
CA ILE A 149 1.15 -24.35 7.19
C ILE A 149 2.49 -24.61 7.90
N ASN A 150 2.74 -23.97 9.04
CA ASN A 150 4.00 -24.03 9.80
C ASN A 150 3.93 -25.04 10.97
N ALA A 151 2.72 -25.40 11.42
CA ALA A 151 2.52 -26.32 12.53
C ALA A 151 3.28 -27.65 12.36
N GLN A 152 3.33 -28.18 11.13
CA GLN A 152 4.00 -29.46 10.84
C GLN A 152 5.53 -29.36 10.85
N ASP A 153 6.11 -28.22 10.44
CA ASP A 153 7.56 -28.01 10.44
C ASP A 153 8.07 -27.76 11.87
N VAL A 154 7.31 -27.01 12.68
CA VAL A 154 7.57 -26.83 14.12
C VAL A 154 7.45 -28.16 14.88
N GLU A 155 6.46 -28.99 14.57
CA GLU A 155 6.29 -30.31 15.20
C GLU A 155 7.49 -31.22 14.92
N VAL A 156 7.98 -31.27 13.68
CA VAL A 156 9.18 -32.06 13.32
C VAL A 156 10.45 -31.50 14.00
N HIS A 157 10.57 -30.17 14.12
CA HIS A 157 11.72 -29.55 14.76
C HIS A 157 11.75 -29.76 16.29
N ILE A 158 10.58 -29.87 16.93
CA ILE A 158 10.46 -30.18 18.37
C ILE A 158 10.67 -31.68 18.64
N ILE A 159 10.21 -32.58 17.77
CA ILE A 159 10.32 -34.04 17.95
C ILE A 159 11.75 -34.56 17.65
N SER A 160 12.55 -33.82 16.89
CA SER A 160 13.93 -34.21 16.55
C SER A 160 15.00 -33.78 17.57
N GLN A 161 14.62 -33.22 18.72
CA GLN A 161 15.48 -33.00 19.90
C GLN A 161 15.13 -33.92 21.07
#